data_AF-A0A3N5KYR0-F1
#
_entry.id   AF-A0A3N5KYR0-F1
#
_cell.length_a   1.000
_cell.length_b   1.000
_cell.length_c   1.000
_cell.angle_alpha   90.00
_cell.angle_beta   90.00
_cell.angle_gamma   90.00
#
_symmetry.space_group_name_H-M   'P 1'
#
loop_
_entity.id
_entity.type
_entity.pdbx_description
1 polymer ?
#
loop_
_entity_poly.entity_id
_entity_poly.type
_entity_poly.pdbx_seq_one_letter_code
_entity_poly.pdbx_strand_id
1 'polypeptide(L)'
;MKSLAETKDSLRLLFRDPALFASVLALWILLALFVLFPLVHLLMRTFTEGGSFTLGNLFAILGDPSHRQSFWNSLLLATLVGLAGTALGFFFAFTAVRANLPRAWGVVLDAACLLPLISPPFTTAIAM
;
A
#
# COMPACT_ATOMS: atom_id res chain seq x y z
N MET A 1 19.62 6.09 20.95
CA MET A 1 19.88 7.51 21.29
C MET A 1 19.97 8.45 20.07
N LYS A 2 20.58 8.09 18.93
CA LYS A 2 20.63 8.94 17.72
C LYS A 2 19.25 9.35 17.15
N SER A 3 18.29 8.42 17.10
CA SER A 3 16.94 8.67 16.55
C SER A 3 16.15 9.77 17.28
N LEU A 4 16.27 9.89 18.60
CA LEU A 4 15.55 10.92 19.38
C LEU A 4 16.16 12.32 19.20
N ALA A 5 17.46 12.42 18.91
CA ALA A 5 18.11 13.68 18.60
C ALA A 5 17.68 14.17 17.20
N GLU A 6 17.65 13.27 16.22
CA GLU A 6 17.18 13.60 14.86
C GLU A 6 15.72 14.06 14.85
N THR A 7 14.80 13.40 15.56
CA THR A 7 13.40 13.85 15.64
C THR A 7 13.30 15.25 16.26
N LYS A 8 14.08 15.54 17.31
CA LYS A 8 14.09 16.87 17.93
C LYS A 8 14.65 17.93 16.99
N ASP A 9 15.66 17.61 16.20
CA ASP A 9 16.25 18.52 15.23
C ASP A 9 15.32 18.75 14.03
N SER A 10 14.64 17.71 13.52
CA SER A 10 13.60 17.86 12.49
C SER A 10 12.43 18.73 12.96
N LEU A 11 11.98 18.55 14.20
CA LEU A 11 10.94 19.39 14.79
C LEU A 11 11.41 20.84 14.93
N ARG A 12 12.65 21.07 15.36
CA ARG A 12 13.23 22.42 15.43
C ARG A 12 13.36 23.09 14.06
N LEU A 13 13.72 22.32 13.02
CA LEU A 13 13.78 22.81 11.64
C LEU A 13 12.38 23.14 11.11
N LEU A 14 11.38 22.30 11.38
CA LEU A 14 9.97 22.56 11.04
C LEU A 14 9.46 23.87 11.65
N PHE A 15 9.80 24.16 12.91
CA PHE A 15 9.35 25.40 13.57
C PHE A 15 10.18 26.64 13.21
N ARG A 16 11.38 26.48 12.63
CA ARG A 16 12.25 27.60 12.26
C ARG A 16 12.08 28.05 10.81
N ASP A 17 11.63 27.15 9.94
CA ASP A 17 11.38 27.45 8.53
C ASP A 17 9.86 27.46 8.24
N PRO A 18 9.24 28.65 8.07
CA PRO A 18 7.81 28.76 7.83
C PRO A 18 7.37 28.10 6.53
N ALA A 19 8.24 27.96 5.53
CA ALA A 19 7.90 27.31 4.27
C ALA A 19 7.82 25.79 4.41
N LEU A 20 8.73 25.17 5.17
CA LEU A 20 8.67 23.74 5.49
C LEU A 20 7.42 23.41 6.32
N PHE A 21 7.12 24.24 7.33
CA PHE A 21 5.90 24.07 8.13
C PHE A 21 4.64 24.16 7.28
N ALA A 22 4.53 25.18 6.42
CA ALA A 22 3.40 25.36 5.52
C ALA A 22 3.23 24.16 4.57
N SER A 23 4.34 23.63 4.04
CA SER A 23 4.35 22.48 3.14
C SER A 23 3.86 21.21 3.85
N VAL A 24 4.37 20.92 5.05
CA VAL A 24 3.93 19.76 5.84
C VAL A 24 2.47 19.89 6.24
N LEU A 25 2.03 21.09 6.66
CA LEU A 25 0.63 21.34 6.98
C LEU A 25 -0.28 21.14 5.76
N ALA A 26 0.11 21.62 4.59
CA ALA A 26 -0.62 21.42 3.35
C ALA A 26 -0.75 19.92 3.02
N LEU A 27 0.33 19.15 3.14
CA LEU A 27 0.29 17.70 2.94
C LEU A 27 -0.68 17.00 3.91
N TRP A 28 -0.68 17.40 5.18
CA TRP A 28 -1.64 16.87 6.17
C TRP A 28 -3.09 17.22 5.84
N ILE A 29 -3.36 18.45 5.40
CA ILE A 29 -4.70 18.87 4.97
C ILE A 29 -5.14 18.06 3.75
N LEU A 30 -4.26 17.88 2.75
CA LEU A 30 -4.55 17.10 1.55
C LEU A 30 -4.79 15.62 1.90
N LEU A 31 -3.97 15.02 2.77
CA LEU A 31 -4.18 13.66 3.26
C LEU A 31 -5.54 13.52 3.96
N ALA A 32 -5.89 14.47 4.83
CA ALA A 32 -7.16 14.48 5.52
C ALA A 32 -8.34 14.61 4.55
N LEU A 33 -8.25 15.51 3.56
CA LEU A 33 -9.32 15.79 2.61
C LEU A 33 -9.51 14.68 1.56
N PHE A 34 -8.41 14.15 1.01
CA PHE A 34 -8.47 13.21 -0.11
C PHE A 34 -8.43 11.74 0.29
N VAL A 35 -7.94 11.42 1.50
CA VAL A 35 -7.84 10.02 1.96
C VAL A 35 -8.75 9.79 3.17
N LEU A 36 -8.57 10.55 4.25
CA LEU A 36 -9.31 10.28 5.49
C LEU A 36 -10.80 10.59 5.36
N PHE A 37 -11.16 11.74 4.79
CA PHE A 37 -12.54 12.15 4.59
C PHE A 37 -13.37 11.13 3.80
N PRO A 38 -12.97 10.67 2.59
CA PRO A 38 -13.75 9.67 1.86
C PRO A 38 -13.80 8.31 2.57
N LEU A 39 -12.73 7.91 3.29
CA LEU A 39 -12.75 6.66 4.08
C LEU A 39 -13.75 6.74 5.22
N VAL A 40 -13.78 7.84 5.97
CA VAL A 40 -14.74 8.05 7.06
C VAL A 40 -16.16 8.16 6.49
N HIS A 41 -16.35 8.88 5.39
CA HIS A 41 -17.66 8.97 4.74
C HIS A 41 -18.17 7.61 4.26
N LEU A 42 -17.31 6.80 3.63
CA LEU A 42 -17.63 5.44 3.22
C LEU A 42 -18.02 4.57 4.42
N LEU A 43 -17.25 4.67 5.52
CA LEU A 43 -17.54 3.93 6.75
C LEU A 43 -18.90 4.34 7.33
N MET A 44 -19.20 5.64 7.40
CA MET A 44 -20.50 6.13 7.85
C MET A 44 -21.63 5.57 6.99
N ARG A 45 -21.48 5.57 5.65
CA ARG A 45 -22.46 4.99 4.73
C ARG A 45 -22.73 3.50 4.98
N THR A 46 -21.74 2.74 5.45
CA THR A 46 -21.93 1.34 5.84
C THR A 46 -22.92 1.17 7.00
N PHE A 47 -22.98 2.16 7.91
CA PHE A 47 -23.81 2.11 9.12
C PHE A 47 -25.05 3.01 9.07
N THR A 48 -25.27 3.75 7.98
CA THR A 48 -26.41 4.67 7.84
C THR A 48 -27.19 4.37 6.56
N GLU A 49 -28.50 4.24 6.68
CA GLU A 49 -29.42 4.06 5.56
C GLU A 49 -30.62 4.99 5.76
N GLY A 50 -30.91 5.81 4.74
CA GLY A 50 -32.02 6.77 4.78
C GLY A 50 -31.97 7.81 5.93
N GLY A 51 -30.81 8.03 6.54
CA GLY A 51 -30.66 8.94 7.70
C GLY A 51 -30.84 8.28 9.07
N SER A 52 -31.07 6.97 9.11
CA SER A 52 -31.12 6.15 10.33
C SER A 52 -29.88 5.26 10.45
N PHE A 53 -29.44 4.99 11.68
CA PHE A 53 -28.38 4.03 11.93
C PHE A 53 -28.91 2.61 11.71
N THR A 54 -28.24 1.82 10.88
CA THR A 54 -28.61 0.45 10.55
C THR A 54 -27.40 -0.47 10.50
N LEU A 55 -27.59 -1.70 10.96
CA LEU A 55 -26.65 -2.80 10.75
C LEU A 55 -27.09 -3.70 9.58
N GLY A 56 -28.25 -3.40 8.96
CA GLY A 56 -28.83 -4.19 7.86
C GLY A 56 -27.88 -4.30 6.68
N ASN A 57 -27.20 -3.23 6.29
CA ASN A 57 -26.19 -3.23 5.23
C ASN A 57 -25.04 -4.18 5.52
N LEU A 58 -24.53 -4.19 6.76
CA LEU A 58 -23.46 -5.08 7.16
C LEU A 58 -23.90 -6.55 7.12
N PHE A 59 -25.10 -6.84 7.63
CA PHE A 59 -25.68 -8.19 7.57
C PHE A 59 -26.03 -8.62 6.15
N ALA A 60 -26.41 -7.71 5.24
CA ALA A 60 -26.65 -8.01 3.85
C ALA A 60 -25.35 -8.39 3.11
N ILE A 61 -24.28 -7.60 3.31
CA ILE A 61 -22.95 -7.88 2.75
C ILE A 61 -22.41 -9.20 3.30
N LEU A 62 -22.48 -9.38 4.62
CA LEU A 62 -22.05 -10.62 5.25
C LEU A 62 -23.01 -11.75 4.95
N GLY A 63 -24.28 -11.54 4.62
CA GLY A 63 -25.25 -12.60 4.35
C GLY A 63 -25.07 -13.22 2.96
N ASP A 64 -24.55 -12.44 2.02
CA ASP A 64 -24.37 -12.85 0.64
C ASP A 64 -23.21 -13.85 0.47
N PRO A 65 -23.48 -15.09 0.01
CA PRO A 65 -22.45 -16.09 -0.25
C PRO A 65 -21.38 -15.62 -1.24
N SER A 66 -21.73 -14.82 -2.24
CA SER A 66 -20.81 -14.30 -3.25
C SER A 66 -19.80 -13.32 -2.66
N HIS A 67 -20.26 -12.42 -1.79
CA HIS A 67 -19.38 -11.49 -1.07
C HIS A 67 -18.42 -12.23 -0.14
N ARG A 68 -18.91 -13.24 0.60
CA ARG A 68 -18.05 -14.08 1.46
C ARG A 68 -17.00 -14.82 0.65
N GLN A 69 -17.39 -15.43 -0.47
CA GLN A 69 -16.46 -16.18 -1.31
C GLN A 69 -15.39 -15.25 -1.91
N SER A 70 -15.79 -14.09 -2.40
CA SER A 70 -14.88 -13.08 -2.95
C SER A 70 -13.90 -12.55 -1.89
N PHE A 71 -14.37 -12.35 -0.66
CA PHE A 71 -13.54 -11.97 0.48
C PHE A 71 -12.47 -13.04 0.78
N TRP A 72 -12.87 -14.31 0.89
CA TRP A 72 -11.93 -15.40 1.15
C TRP A 72 -10.92 -15.61 0.02
N ASN A 73 -11.38 -15.55 -1.24
CA ASN A 73 -10.50 -15.62 -2.40
C ASN A 73 -9.46 -14.50 -2.38
N SER A 74 -9.87 -13.28 -2.04
CA SER A 74 -8.96 -12.13 -1.94
C SER A 74 -7.95 -12.29 -0.82
N LEU A 75 -8.37 -12.77 0.35
CA LEU A 75 -7.48 -13.00 1.49
C LEU A 75 -6.47 -14.11 1.21
N LEU A 76 -6.93 -15.21 0.61
CA LEU A 76 -6.08 -16.33 0.19
C LEU A 76 -5.07 -15.86 -0.85
N LEU A 77 -5.52 -15.13 -1.88
CA LEU A 77 -4.65 -14.59 -2.91
C LEU A 77 -3.61 -13.63 -2.31
N ALA A 78 -4.03 -12.67 -1.48
CA ALA A 78 -3.12 -11.72 -0.83
C ALA A 78 -2.07 -12.43 0.03
N THR A 79 -2.47 -13.47 0.76
CA THR A 79 -1.56 -14.25 1.60
C THR A 79 -0.55 -15.04 0.76
N LEU A 80 -1.02 -15.75 -0.26
CA LEU A 80 -0.14 -16.54 -1.14
C LEU A 80 0.83 -15.64 -1.91
N VAL A 81 0.34 -14.55 -2.50
CA VAL A 81 1.16 -13.59 -3.24
C VAL A 81 2.14 -12.89 -2.31
N GLY A 82 1.70 -12.49 -1.11
CA GLY A 82 2.57 -11.85 -0.13
C GLY A 82 3.71 -12.77 0.32
N LEU A 83 3.42 -14.02 0.64
CA LEU A 83 4.43 -15.00 1.06
C LEU A 83 5.37 -15.39 -0.08
N ALA A 84 4.83 -15.76 -1.23
CA ALA A 84 5.61 -16.16 -2.39
C ALA A 84 6.46 -14.99 -2.92
N GLY A 85 5.87 -13.80 -3.05
CA GLY A 85 6.57 -12.59 -3.48
C GLY A 85 7.69 -12.19 -2.52
N THR A 86 7.47 -12.29 -1.20
CA THR A 86 8.52 -12.03 -0.21
C THR A 86 9.63 -13.06 -0.28
N ALA A 87 9.31 -14.35 -0.41
CA ALA A 87 10.29 -15.42 -0.51
C ALA A 87 11.15 -15.27 -1.80
N LEU A 88 10.52 -15.02 -2.94
CA LEU A 88 11.20 -14.80 -4.21
C LEU A 88 12.05 -13.52 -4.18
N GLY A 89 11.49 -12.41 -3.70
CA GLY A 89 12.21 -11.14 -3.55
C GLY A 89 13.43 -11.28 -2.64
N PHE A 90 13.28 -12.00 -1.52
CA PHE A 90 14.39 -12.33 -0.63
C PHE A 90 15.46 -13.18 -1.34
N PHE A 91 15.06 -14.20 -2.10
CA PHE A 91 16.00 -15.04 -2.85
C PHE A 91 16.80 -14.23 -3.88
N PHE A 92 16.14 -13.32 -4.60
CA PHE A 92 16.78 -12.47 -5.60
C PHE A 92 17.75 -11.49 -4.93
N ALA A 93 17.32 -10.81 -3.85
CA ALA A 93 18.18 -9.91 -3.09
C ALA A 93 19.39 -10.63 -2.46
N PHE A 94 19.16 -11.82 -1.90
CA PHE A 94 20.23 -12.64 -1.33
C PHE A 94 21.24 -13.05 -2.39
N THR A 95 20.79 -13.53 -3.54
CA THR A 95 21.66 -13.93 -4.65
C THR A 95 22.45 -12.75 -5.18
N ALA A 96 21.80 -11.62 -5.42
CA ALA A 96 22.46 -10.41 -5.94
C ALA A 96 23.57 -9.90 -5.01
N VAL A 97 23.37 -9.96 -3.69
CA VAL A 97 24.33 -9.41 -2.72
C VAL A 97 25.38 -10.42 -2.26
N ARG A 98 25.03 -11.71 -2.10
CA ARG A 98 25.92 -12.69 -1.44
C ARG A 98 26.52 -13.76 -2.35
N ALA A 99 25.97 -14.01 -3.54
CA ALA A 99 26.47 -15.09 -4.39
C ALA A 99 27.62 -14.66 -5.34
N ASN A 100 28.12 -13.42 -5.22
CA ASN A 100 29.29 -12.89 -5.95
C ASN A 100 29.19 -13.11 -7.48
N LEU A 101 28.03 -12.76 -8.06
CA LEU A 101 27.73 -13.02 -9.46
C LEU A 101 28.53 -12.09 -10.41
N PRO A 102 28.83 -12.55 -11.64
CA PRO A 102 29.32 -11.68 -12.70
C PRO A 102 28.32 -10.56 -13.01
N ARG A 103 28.82 -9.37 -13.39
CA ARG A 103 27.99 -8.18 -13.67
C ARG A 103 26.82 -8.42 -14.63
N ALA A 104 27.02 -9.28 -15.64
CA ALA A 104 25.98 -9.61 -16.61
C ALA A 104 24.73 -10.23 -15.95
N TRP A 105 24.90 -11.09 -14.94
CA TRP A 105 23.77 -11.69 -14.23
C TRP A 105 23.06 -10.71 -13.32
N GLY A 106 23.77 -9.72 -12.75
CA GLY A 106 23.15 -8.62 -12.02
C GLY A 106 22.16 -7.86 -12.90
N VAL A 107 22.55 -7.52 -14.13
CA VAL A 107 21.68 -6.85 -15.10
C VAL A 107 20.44 -7.68 -15.44
N VAL A 108 20.59 -9.01 -15.58
CA VAL A 108 19.46 -9.90 -15.84
C VAL A 108 18.48 -9.92 -14.67
N LEU A 109 18.98 -10.01 -13.43
CA LEU A 109 18.14 -9.96 -12.22
C LEU A 109 17.41 -8.63 -12.09
N ASP A 110 18.10 -7.51 -12.30
CA ASP A 110 17.51 -6.16 -12.26
C ASP A 110 16.43 -6.01 -13.34
N ALA A 111 16.71 -6.46 -14.58
CA ALA A 111 15.74 -6.43 -15.66
C ALA A 111 14.50 -7.28 -15.34
N ALA A 112 14.67 -8.49 -14.80
CA ALA A 112 13.58 -9.36 -14.41
C ALA A 112 12.67 -8.74 -13.34
N CYS A 113 13.23 -7.95 -12.42
CA CYS A 113 12.46 -7.23 -11.39
C CYS A 113 11.81 -5.94 -11.90
N LEU A 114 12.50 -5.19 -12.77
CA LEU A 114 12.06 -3.85 -13.18
C LEU A 114 11.15 -3.85 -14.40
N LEU A 115 11.35 -4.76 -15.37
CA LEU A 115 10.54 -4.80 -16.59
C LEU A 115 9.03 -4.95 -16.31
N PRO A 116 8.58 -5.83 -15.40
CA PRO A 116 7.16 -5.95 -15.08
C PRO A 116 6.57 -4.68 -14.45
N LEU A 117 7.38 -3.88 -13.75
CA LEU A 117 6.94 -2.64 -13.10
C LEU A 117 6.77 -1.49 -14.11
N ILE A 118 7.58 -1.49 -15.17
CA ILE A 118 7.53 -0.47 -16.24
C ILE A 118 6.47 -0.85 -17.28
N SER A 119 6.18 -2.15 -17.47
CA SER A 119 5.12 -2.57 -18.38
C SER A 119 3.75 -2.11 -17.87
N PRO A 120 2.93 -1.43 -18.71
CA PRO A 120 1.59 -1.03 -18.31
C PRO A 120 0.76 -2.26 -17.91
N PRO A 121 -0.08 -2.16 -16.86
CA PRO A 121 -0.90 -3.29 -16.38
C PRO A 121 -1.90 -3.81 -17.43
N PHE A 122 -2.12 -3.07 -18.52
CA PHE A 122 -2.99 -3.45 -19.63
C PHE A 122 -2.37 -4.54 -20.53
N THR A 123 -1.05 -4.60 -20.66
CA THR A 123 -0.38 -5.59 -21.53
C THR A 123 -0.61 -7.01 -21.03
N THR A 124 -0.63 -7.23 -19.72
CA THR A 124 -0.91 -8.53 -19.12
C THR A 124 -2.38 -8.90 -19.19
N ALA A 125 -3.29 -7.93 -19.15
CA ALA A 125 -4.74 -8.17 -19.20
C ALA A 125 -5.24 -8.64 -20.58
N ILE A 126 -4.59 -8.21 -21.68
CA ILE A 126 -4.95 -8.62 -23.06
C ILE A 126 -4.45 -10.04 -23.37
N ALA A 127 -3.47 -10.55 -22.62
CA ALA A 127 -2.91 -11.88 -22.82
C ALA A 127 -3.73 -13.00 -22.16
N MET A 128 -4.76 -12.66 -21.36
CA MET A 128 -5.62 -13.61 -20.64
C MET A 128 -7.01 -13.73 -21.24
#